data_AF-A0A5N8HA05-F1
#
_entry.id   AF-A0A5N8HA05-F1
#
_cell.length_a   1.000
_cell.length_b   1.000
_cell.length_c   1.000
_cell.angle_alpha   90.00
_cell.angle_beta   90.00
_cell.angle_gamma   90.00
#
_symmetry.space_group_name_H-M   'P 1'
#
loop_
_entity.id
_entity.type
_entity.pdbx_description
1 polymer ?
#
loop_
_entity_poly.entity_id
_entity_poly.type
_entity_poly.pdbx_seq_one_letter_code
_entity_poly.pdbx_strand_id
1 'polypeptide(L)'
;MMHTEDGSAWEVALASSQQNKHTELTPGAPGLGKSVLINALSEIQIASAQKNLPFIAYIDKGFSAQGLVQLIRDSLPEQRKDEAVGIILSNDPEHTRNLFDVMYGAKKPATPEKNFMVSVLCALCVDTGTGQPCNPGDTRQIISNLVDLAFREYGENNPRLYRAGTEPLVDLALEESGIAEQHDAGWWNAATWFEIRDMLHMAGNIPAAQRAHYQAMPLLAEMSALLGQPSIRDVFGTVQRDNSAELLLDYIRRALDQGHSDYPMMSGCTRFMLSPDTRVVAVDLNNVAGDKTPAGRLRTGIMYLLAGQIAGGDFVLPQYQEEIRKNLDPRYHEVIFRRIEQLDQEVKTKVYDELHNAKGINFIWEALDTQELEQRKFGIRTVLSTQLLQDYPPAVLKSANTLWLLRYRPDEIPFLRDNFGVPEVTLRRFLKMPEGAAPDGSGVPVLAVFRVKNGTLARILKFTLGPLELWALNSSPKDSALRRALTQELGSLRARQILAEHFPRGSATSLIEHRARTHDSENVIHDLAAELIRKQGYHL
;
A
#
# COMPACT_ATOMS: atom_id res chain seq x y z
N MET A 1 -5.03 26.13 -1.59
CA MET A 1 -5.43 24.74 -1.28
C MET A 1 -6.28 24.65 -0.03
N MET A 2 -5.82 25.15 1.13
CA MET A 2 -6.67 25.33 2.32
C MET A 2 -6.77 26.82 2.68
N HIS A 3 -7.98 27.27 2.93
CA HIS A 3 -8.28 28.65 3.30
C HIS A 3 -9.21 28.69 4.51
N THR A 4 -9.10 29.73 5.32
CA THR A 4 -10.13 30.04 6.31
C THR A 4 -11.41 30.51 5.63
N GLU A 5 -12.51 30.57 6.37
CA GLU A 5 -13.82 30.96 5.82
C GLU A 5 -13.81 32.38 5.20
N ASP A 6 -12.94 33.26 5.69
CA ASP A 6 -12.71 34.63 5.19
C ASP A 6 -11.71 34.70 4.01
N GLY A 7 -11.19 33.56 3.54
CA GLY A 7 -10.33 33.45 2.37
C GLY A 7 -8.83 33.52 2.66
N SER A 8 -8.41 33.77 3.90
CA SER A 8 -6.98 33.78 4.25
C SER A 8 -6.36 32.40 4.05
N ALA A 9 -5.14 32.35 3.53
CA ALA A 9 -4.43 31.08 3.39
C ALA A 9 -4.21 30.42 4.75
N TRP A 10 -4.42 29.10 4.82
CA TRP A 10 -4.17 28.32 6.03
C TRP A 10 -3.09 27.28 5.76
N GLU A 11 -1.94 27.44 6.42
CA GLU A 11 -0.83 26.49 6.28
C GLU A 11 -1.11 25.21 7.08
N VAL A 12 -1.02 24.08 6.39
CA VAL A 12 -1.16 22.75 6.98
C VAL A 12 0.19 22.07 6.97
N ALA A 13 0.83 21.99 8.14
CA ALA A 13 2.02 21.18 8.32
C ALA A 13 1.62 19.71 8.54
N LEU A 14 1.86 18.86 7.53
CA LEU A 14 1.67 17.43 7.65
C LEU A 14 2.78 16.81 8.51
N ALA A 15 2.42 15.84 9.36
CA ALA A 15 3.32 15.24 10.34
C ALA A 15 4.03 16.26 11.25
N SER A 16 3.31 17.32 11.66
CA SER A 16 3.89 18.40 12.48
C SER A 16 4.44 17.91 13.82
N SER A 17 5.60 18.46 14.21
CA SER A 17 6.20 18.26 15.54
C SER A 17 5.35 18.78 16.69
N GLN A 18 4.29 19.55 16.40
CA GLN A 18 3.27 19.99 17.36
C GLN A 18 2.29 18.87 17.73
N GLN A 19 2.23 17.79 16.96
CA GLN A 19 1.40 16.61 17.26
C GLN A 19 2.22 15.55 18.01
N ASN A 20 1.53 14.74 18.82
CA ASN A 20 2.17 13.65 19.54
C ASN A 20 2.29 12.39 18.69
N LYS A 21 1.40 12.17 17.72
CA LYS A 21 1.51 11.12 16.69
C LYS A 21 1.04 11.70 15.36
N HIS A 22 1.17 10.93 14.30
CA HIS A 22 0.85 11.35 12.93
C HIS A 22 -0.24 10.49 12.29
N THR A 23 -1.23 10.09 13.10
CA THR A 23 -2.41 9.35 12.63
C THR A 23 -3.52 10.32 12.24
N GLU A 24 -3.98 10.20 10.99
CA GLU A 24 -5.01 11.05 10.41
C GLU A 24 -6.19 10.19 9.96
N LEU A 25 -7.40 10.65 10.26
CA LEU A 25 -8.64 10.00 9.85
C LEU A 25 -9.33 10.84 8.79
N THR A 26 -9.83 10.20 7.74
CA THR A 26 -10.61 10.86 6.70
C THR A 26 -11.86 10.03 6.40
N PRO A 27 -12.90 10.10 7.25
CA PRO A 27 -14.20 9.49 6.95
C PRO A 27 -15.00 10.34 5.96
N GLY A 28 -15.77 9.68 5.11
CA GLY A 28 -16.75 10.37 4.27
C GLY A 28 -17.45 9.43 3.30
N ALA A 29 -18.73 9.71 3.05
CA ALA A 29 -19.50 9.00 2.04
C ALA A 29 -18.88 9.17 0.62
N PRO A 30 -19.10 8.21 -0.28
CA PRO A 30 -18.64 8.30 -1.66
C PRO A 30 -19.10 9.58 -2.36
N GLY A 31 -18.26 10.14 -3.22
CA GLY A 31 -18.59 11.32 -4.04
C GLY A 31 -18.36 12.68 -3.38
N LEU A 32 -17.96 12.74 -2.10
CA LEU A 32 -17.74 14.01 -1.38
C LEU A 32 -16.37 14.65 -1.61
N GLY A 33 -15.51 14.07 -2.45
CA GLY A 33 -14.15 14.58 -2.71
C GLY A 33 -13.09 14.08 -1.71
N LYS A 34 -13.37 12.99 -0.99
CA LYS A 34 -12.48 12.37 0.01
C LYS A 34 -11.13 11.96 -0.57
N SER A 35 -11.13 11.15 -1.62
CA SER A 35 -9.89 10.71 -2.27
C SER A 35 -9.15 11.87 -2.93
N VAL A 36 -9.87 12.89 -3.42
CA VAL A 36 -9.26 14.14 -3.93
C VAL A 36 -8.53 14.87 -2.81
N LEU A 37 -9.14 14.99 -1.62
CA LEU A 37 -8.49 15.58 -0.45
C LEU A 37 -7.25 14.79 -0.03
N ILE A 38 -7.32 13.47 0.09
CA ILE A 38 -6.18 12.64 0.51
C ILE A 38 -5.02 12.74 -0.50
N ASN A 39 -5.33 12.69 -1.80
CA ASN A 39 -4.33 12.88 -2.85
C ASN A 39 -3.72 14.28 -2.82
N ALA A 40 -4.52 15.33 -2.60
CA ALA A 40 -4.00 16.69 -2.48
C ALA A 40 -3.10 16.89 -1.26
N LEU A 41 -3.42 16.26 -0.12
CA LEU A 41 -2.52 16.24 1.03
C LEU A 41 -1.20 15.53 0.71
N SER A 42 -1.25 14.45 -0.08
CA SER A 42 -0.04 13.74 -0.53
C SER A 42 0.76 14.59 -1.53
N GLU A 43 0.09 15.29 -2.43
CA GLU A 43 0.69 16.25 -3.36
C GLU A 43 1.38 17.41 -2.63
N ILE A 44 0.78 17.96 -1.57
CA ILE A 44 1.43 18.98 -0.72
C ILE A 44 2.75 18.45 -0.16
N GLN A 45 2.79 17.20 0.31
CA GLN A 45 4.01 16.58 0.82
C GLN A 45 5.08 16.45 -0.26
N ILE A 46 4.69 16.10 -1.49
CA ILE A 46 5.57 15.99 -2.65
C ILE A 46 6.11 17.36 -3.07
N ALA A 47 5.23 18.35 -3.23
CA ALA A 47 5.59 19.70 -3.66
C ALA A 47 6.44 20.45 -2.62
N SER A 48 6.30 20.10 -1.34
CA SER A 48 7.09 20.67 -0.25
C SER A 48 8.45 19.98 -0.06
N ALA A 49 8.73 18.91 -0.82
CA ALA A 49 9.97 18.18 -0.70
C ALA A 49 11.14 18.95 -1.34
N GLN A 50 12.26 19.07 -0.62
CA GLN A 50 13.36 19.93 -1.04
C GLN A 50 14.38 19.25 -1.96
N LYS A 51 14.63 17.95 -1.77
CA LYS A 51 15.73 17.24 -2.45
C LYS A 51 15.24 16.02 -3.23
N ASN A 52 14.58 15.10 -2.55
CA ASN A 52 14.05 13.87 -3.11
C ASN A 52 12.53 13.84 -2.91
N LEU A 53 11.81 13.06 -3.71
CA LEU A 53 10.40 12.79 -3.41
C LEU A 53 10.26 12.20 -1.99
N PRO A 54 9.17 12.45 -1.27
CA PRO A 54 8.94 11.80 0.01
C PRO A 54 8.62 10.30 -0.19
N PHE A 55 8.80 9.51 0.85
CA PHE A 55 8.33 8.14 0.88
C PHE A 55 6.82 8.08 1.11
N ILE A 56 6.06 7.58 0.15
CA ILE A 56 4.60 7.45 0.23
C ILE A 56 4.18 6.06 -0.24
N ALA A 57 3.50 5.32 0.64
CA ALA A 57 2.83 4.07 0.34
C ALA A 57 1.32 4.29 0.37
N TYR A 58 0.66 4.21 -0.77
CA TYR A 58 -0.78 4.41 -0.91
C TYR A 58 -1.44 3.06 -1.26
N ILE A 59 -2.35 2.59 -0.40
CA ILE A 59 -3.10 1.35 -0.60
C ILE A 59 -4.56 1.75 -0.76
N ASP A 60 -5.14 1.42 -1.91
CA ASP A 60 -6.46 1.90 -2.32
C ASP A 60 -7.30 0.76 -2.90
N LYS A 61 -8.62 0.82 -2.68
CA LYS A 61 -9.60 0.01 -3.41
C LYS A 61 -10.37 0.94 -4.35
N GLY A 62 -9.74 1.25 -5.48
CA GLY A 62 -10.23 2.19 -6.49
C GLY A 62 -9.06 2.92 -7.11
N PHE A 63 -9.17 3.35 -8.36
CA PHE A 63 -8.04 3.92 -9.10
C PHE A 63 -7.65 5.35 -8.66
N SER A 64 -7.92 5.74 -7.40
CA SER A 64 -7.84 7.15 -7.00
C SER A 64 -6.39 7.63 -6.88
N ALA A 65 -5.48 6.80 -6.36
CA ALA A 65 -4.06 7.14 -6.25
C ALA A 65 -3.27 7.04 -7.57
N GLN A 66 -3.81 6.34 -8.57
CA GLN A 66 -3.15 6.20 -9.88
C GLN A 66 -3.03 7.55 -10.61
N GLY A 67 -4.02 8.43 -10.45
CA GLY A 67 -3.99 9.78 -11.00
C GLY A 67 -2.85 10.62 -10.42
N LEU A 68 -2.60 10.50 -9.11
CA LEU A 68 -1.48 11.15 -8.44
C LEU A 68 -0.13 10.62 -8.93
N VAL A 69 0.04 9.30 -9.05
CA VAL A 69 1.28 8.71 -9.57
C VAL A 69 1.55 9.18 -11.00
N GLN A 70 0.54 9.19 -11.87
CA GLN A 70 0.72 9.67 -13.24
C GLN A 70 1.13 11.15 -13.28
N LEU A 71 0.50 12.00 -12.45
CA LEU A 71 0.86 13.41 -12.31
C LEU A 71 2.34 13.57 -11.90
N ILE A 72 2.82 12.76 -10.95
CA ILE A 72 4.23 12.78 -10.52
C ILE A 72 5.13 12.33 -11.68
N ARG A 73 4.84 11.19 -12.30
CA ARG A 73 5.65 10.63 -13.41
C ARG A 73 5.76 11.57 -14.60
N ASP A 74 4.67 12.28 -14.94
CA ASP A 74 4.67 13.27 -16.02
C ASP A 74 5.53 14.50 -15.71
N SER A 75 5.72 14.78 -14.41
CA SER A 75 6.52 15.92 -13.94
C SER A 75 8.00 15.54 -13.72
N LEU A 76 8.32 14.24 -13.75
CA LEU A 76 9.68 13.72 -13.62
C LEU A 76 10.35 13.55 -14.99
N PRO A 77 11.67 13.77 -15.09
CA PRO A 77 12.42 13.40 -16.28
C PRO A 77 12.45 11.86 -16.44
N GLU A 78 12.67 11.37 -17.66
CA GLU A 78 12.53 9.95 -18.03
C GLU A 78 13.24 9.00 -17.06
N GLN A 79 14.50 9.29 -16.75
CA GLN A 79 15.35 8.49 -15.87
C GLN A 79 14.92 8.45 -14.40
N ARG A 80 13.99 9.32 -13.98
CA ARG A 80 13.48 9.39 -12.60
C ARG A 80 12.06 8.84 -12.47
N LYS A 81 11.41 8.45 -13.57
CA LYS A 81 10.01 8.02 -13.55
C LYS A 81 9.77 6.85 -12.60
N ASP A 82 10.75 5.98 -12.40
CA ASP A 82 10.66 4.84 -11.47
C ASP A 82 10.68 5.23 -9.98
N GLU A 83 10.90 6.50 -9.64
CA GLU A 83 10.68 6.99 -8.28
C GLU A 83 9.20 6.94 -7.87
N ALA A 84 8.27 6.91 -8.85
CA ALA A 84 6.84 6.84 -8.63
C ALA A 84 6.21 5.70 -9.44
N VAL A 85 5.61 4.72 -8.76
CA VAL A 85 5.07 3.50 -9.36
C VAL A 85 3.63 3.27 -8.93
N GLY A 86 2.78 3.00 -9.91
CA GLY A 86 1.39 2.57 -9.73
C GLY A 86 1.28 1.09 -10.04
N ILE A 87 0.73 0.31 -9.12
CA ILE A 87 0.55 -1.13 -9.23
C ILE A 87 -0.94 -1.42 -9.21
N ILE A 88 -1.44 -2.14 -10.21
CA ILE A 88 -2.76 -2.75 -10.14
C ILE A 88 -2.53 -4.18 -9.69
N LEU A 89 -2.89 -4.47 -8.43
CA LEU A 89 -2.61 -5.76 -7.85
C LEU A 89 -3.53 -6.81 -8.50
N SER A 90 -2.94 -7.87 -9.02
CA SER A 90 -3.65 -9.01 -9.63
C SER A 90 -3.24 -10.29 -8.93
N ASN A 91 -4.21 -11.19 -8.74
CA ASN A 91 -3.93 -12.53 -8.20
C ASN A 91 -3.45 -13.47 -9.32
N ASP A 92 -2.31 -13.14 -9.92
CA ASP A 92 -1.78 -13.78 -11.11
C ASP A 92 -0.33 -14.26 -10.87
N PRO A 93 0.03 -15.50 -11.23
CA PRO A 93 1.40 -16.00 -11.16
C PRO A 93 2.46 -15.15 -11.88
N GLU A 94 2.10 -14.41 -12.94
CA GLU A 94 3.02 -13.53 -13.66
C GLU A 94 3.48 -12.34 -12.81
N HIS A 95 2.64 -11.89 -11.89
CA HIS A 95 2.89 -10.75 -10.99
C HIS A 95 3.26 -11.19 -9.57
N THR A 96 3.86 -12.38 -9.46
CA THR A 96 4.17 -12.97 -8.17
C THR A 96 5.19 -12.15 -7.39
N ARG A 97 4.92 -11.97 -6.09
CA ARG A 97 5.88 -11.56 -5.08
C ARG A 97 5.79 -12.52 -3.90
N ASN A 98 6.84 -13.30 -3.71
CA ASN A 98 6.92 -14.34 -2.70
C ASN A 98 6.69 -13.78 -1.29
N LEU A 99 5.82 -14.45 -0.52
CA LEU A 99 5.56 -14.12 0.88
C LEU A 99 6.83 -14.21 1.75
N PHE A 100 7.75 -15.10 1.41
CA PHE A 100 8.97 -15.40 2.17
C PHE A 100 10.20 -14.65 1.67
N ASP A 101 10.03 -13.64 0.82
CA ASP A 101 11.15 -12.76 0.50
C ASP A 101 11.60 -12.02 1.76
N VAL A 102 12.92 -11.97 1.94
CA VAL A 102 13.59 -11.24 3.00
C VAL A 102 14.47 -10.15 2.41
N MET A 103 15.03 -9.32 3.28
CA MET A 103 16.00 -8.32 2.91
C MET A 103 17.13 -8.91 2.05
N TYR A 104 17.44 -8.25 0.94
CA TYR A 104 18.50 -8.65 0.03
C TYR A 104 19.83 -8.87 0.77
N GLY A 105 20.44 -10.04 0.55
CA GLY A 105 21.67 -10.47 1.21
C GLY A 105 21.45 -11.32 2.46
N ALA A 106 20.27 -11.25 3.09
CA ALA A 106 19.94 -12.09 4.24
C ALA A 106 19.65 -13.55 3.83
N LYS A 107 19.74 -14.48 4.78
CA LYS A 107 19.30 -15.89 4.63
C LYS A 107 18.09 -16.23 5.48
N LYS A 108 17.69 -15.30 6.37
CA LYS A 108 16.58 -15.43 7.32
C LYS A 108 15.94 -14.06 7.51
N PRO A 109 14.64 -13.99 7.85
CA PRO A 109 13.93 -12.74 8.00
C PRO A 109 14.45 -11.96 9.21
N ALA A 110 14.46 -10.64 9.08
CA ALA A 110 14.50 -9.77 10.24
C ALA A 110 13.17 -9.85 11.01
N THR A 111 13.17 -9.44 12.28
CA THR A 111 11.97 -9.41 13.13
C THR A 111 10.70 -8.85 12.43
N PRO A 112 10.71 -7.68 11.76
CA PRO A 112 9.49 -7.15 11.13
C PRO A 112 9.01 -8.00 9.95
N GLU A 113 9.92 -8.59 9.18
CA GLU A 113 9.60 -9.46 8.04
C GLU A 113 8.97 -10.76 8.54
N LYS A 114 9.54 -11.36 9.58
CA LYS A 114 8.97 -12.54 10.24
C LYS A 114 7.58 -12.25 10.79
N ASN A 115 7.40 -11.12 11.47
CA ASN A 115 6.10 -10.72 12.01
C ASN A 115 5.05 -10.60 10.90
N PHE A 116 5.41 -10.01 9.76
CA PHE A 116 4.54 -9.94 8.59
C PHE A 116 4.18 -11.33 8.05
N MET A 117 5.16 -12.22 7.85
CA MET A 117 4.92 -13.59 7.39
C MET A 117 3.96 -14.34 8.33
N VAL A 118 4.21 -14.26 9.64
CA VAL A 118 3.34 -14.87 10.66
C VAL A 118 1.93 -14.28 10.60
N SER A 119 1.79 -12.96 10.47
CA SER A 119 0.47 -12.31 10.36
C SER A 119 -0.32 -12.79 9.14
N VAL A 120 0.30 -12.91 7.97
CA VAL A 120 -0.37 -13.40 6.76
C VAL A 120 -0.74 -14.88 6.89
N LEU A 121 0.19 -15.73 7.34
CA LEU A 121 -0.07 -17.15 7.52
C LEU A 121 -1.16 -17.42 8.57
N CYS A 122 -1.17 -16.68 9.68
CA CYS A 122 -2.27 -16.74 10.65
C CYS A 122 -3.60 -16.26 10.03
N ALA A 123 -3.57 -15.24 9.16
CA ALA A 123 -4.78 -14.79 8.46
C ALA A 123 -5.35 -15.85 7.52
N LEU A 124 -4.50 -16.68 6.89
CA LEU A 124 -4.95 -17.85 6.11
C LEU A 124 -5.67 -18.89 6.97
N CYS A 125 -5.34 -18.96 8.26
CA CYS A 125 -5.95 -19.86 9.24
C CYS A 125 -7.20 -19.27 9.94
N VAL A 126 -7.73 -18.14 9.49
CA VAL A 126 -8.92 -17.50 10.13
C VAL A 126 -10.19 -18.29 9.82
N ASP A 127 -10.95 -18.61 10.86
CA ASP A 127 -12.31 -19.08 10.72
C ASP A 127 -13.23 -17.89 10.42
N THR A 128 -13.84 -17.89 9.24
CA THR A 128 -14.74 -16.82 8.79
C THR A 128 -16.00 -16.67 9.66
N GLY A 129 -16.38 -17.69 10.43
CA GLY A 129 -17.50 -17.62 11.37
C GLY A 129 -17.18 -16.81 12.64
N THR A 130 -15.93 -16.83 13.09
CA THR A 130 -15.47 -16.12 14.30
C THR A 130 -14.66 -14.86 14.00
N GLY A 131 -14.09 -14.76 12.80
CA GLY A 131 -13.16 -13.70 12.42
C GLY A 131 -11.76 -13.85 13.05
N GLN A 132 -11.48 -15.00 13.68
CA GLN A 132 -10.20 -15.31 14.31
C GLN A 132 -9.67 -16.69 13.88
N PRO A 133 -8.36 -16.93 13.97
CA PRO A 133 -7.82 -18.27 13.80
C PRO A 133 -8.35 -19.22 14.86
N CYS A 134 -8.55 -20.49 14.52
CA CYS A 134 -8.80 -21.50 15.56
C CYS A 134 -7.59 -21.60 16.49
N ASN A 135 -7.82 -21.81 17.80
CA ASN A 135 -6.78 -21.87 18.82
C ASN A 135 -5.73 -20.75 18.66
N PRO A 136 -6.11 -19.45 18.76
CA PRO A 136 -5.26 -18.35 18.30
C PRO A 136 -3.83 -18.35 18.84
N GLY A 137 -3.65 -18.75 20.11
CA GLY A 137 -2.34 -18.86 20.76
C GLY A 137 -1.46 -19.94 20.14
N ASP A 138 -1.97 -21.18 20.08
CA ASP A 138 -1.25 -22.33 19.52
C ASP A 138 -0.98 -22.14 18.02
N THR A 139 -1.98 -21.68 17.26
CA THR A 139 -1.83 -21.40 15.82
C THR A 139 -0.71 -20.40 15.57
N ARG A 140 -0.66 -19.29 16.32
CA ARG A 140 0.41 -18.30 16.17
C ARG A 140 1.78 -18.88 16.52
N GLN A 141 1.87 -19.70 17.56
CA GLN A 141 3.12 -20.35 17.96
C GLN A 141 3.61 -21.36 16.91
N ILE A 142 2.70 -22.20 16.40
CA ILE A 142 2.98 -23.17 15.33
C ILE A 142 3.48 -22.44 14.08
N ILE A 143 2.76 -21.42 13.63
CA ILE A 143 3.13 -20.63 12.44
C ILE A 143 4.48 -19.92 12.64
N SER A 144 4.73 -19.33 13.81
CA SER A 144 6.03 -18.71 14.09
C SER A 144 7.18 -19.71 14.03
N ASN A 145 7.01 -20.91 14.62
CA ASN A 145 8.00 -21.97 14.56
C ASN A 145 8.19 -22.52 13.14
N LEU A 146 7.11 -22.58 12.36
CA LEU A 146 7.11 -23.01 10.97
C LEU A 146 7.95 -22.08 10.09
N VAL A 147 7.80 -20.77 10.26
CA VAL A 147 8.62 -19.77 9.54
C VAL A 147 10.09 -19.94 9.90
N ASP A 148 10.44 -20.06 11.18
CA ASP A 148 11.84 -20.28 11.59
C ASP A 148 12.42 -21.58 11.01
N LEU A 149 11.62 -22.64 11.01
CA LEU A 149 12.00 -23.94 10.47
C LEU A 149 12.23 -23.88 8.96
N ALA A 150 11.36 -23.18 8.22
CA ALA A 150 11.51 -23.03 6.77
C ALA A 150 12.82 -22.34 6.38
N PHE A 151 13.17 -21.24 7.04
CA PHE A 151 14.43 -20.54 6.75
C PHE A 151 15.66 -21.32 7.23
N ARG A 152 15.56 -22.10 8.31
CA ARG A 152 16.65 -23.02 8.69
C ARG A 152 16.83 -24.12 7.64
N GLU A 153 15.72 -24.71 7.20
CA GLU A 153 15.74 -25.82 6.27
C GLU A 153 16.30 -25.39 4.91
N TYR A 154 15.73 -24.37 4.29
CA TYR A 154 16.14 -23.93 2.95
C TYR A 154 17.31 -22.93 2.95
N GLY A 155 17.66 -22.37 4.10
CA GLY A 155 18.81 -21.48 4.26
C GLY A 155 20.12 -22.20 4.61
N GLU A 156 20.03 -23.33 5.32
CA GLU A 156 21.20 -24.01 5.91
C GLU A 156 21.26 -25.50 5.55
N ASN A 157 20.19 -26.27 5.78
CA ASN A 157 20.23 -27.74 5.66
C ASN A 157 20.13 -28.24 4.22
N ASN A 158 19.20 -27.67 3.46
CA ASN A 158 18.81 -28.06 2.11
C ASN A 158 18.67 -26.81 1.22
N PRO A 159 19.77 -26.04 1.04
CA PRO A 159 19.74 -24.86 0.19
C PRO A 159 19.45 -25.22 -1.26
N ARG A 160 18.66 -24.38 -1.93
CA ARG A 160 18.29 -24.61 -3.32
C ARG A 160 19.49 -24.49 -4.25
N LEU A 161 19.66 -25.53 -5.07
CA LEU A 161 20.73 -25.58 -6.06
C LEU A 161 20.39 -24.71 -7.26
N TYR A 162 21.40 -24.02 -7.76
CA TYR A 162 21.34 -23.29 -9.02
C TYR A 162 21.24 -24.28 -10.19
N ARG A 163 20.40 -23.94 -11.16
CA ARG A 163 20.21 -24.69 -12.40
C ARG A 163 20.08 -23.70 -13.55
N ALA A 164 20.99 -23.78 -14.52
CA ALA A 164 20.95 -22.95 -15.72
C ALA A 164 19.59 -23.09 -16.45
N GLY A 165 19.10 -21.99 -17.01
CA GLY A 165 17.80 -21.88 -17.65
C GLY A 165 16.65 -21.54 -16.71
N THR A 166 16.88 -21.52 -15.39
CA THR A 166 15.84 -21.15 -14.40
C THR A 166 15.58 -19.65 -14.36
N GLU A 167 16.64 -18.84 -14.44
CA GLU A 167 16.57 -17.38 -14.40
C GLU A 167 17.51 -16.80 -15.46
N PRO A 168 17.02 -16.53 -16.69
CA PRO A 168 17.87 -16.12 -17.82
C PRO A 168 18.71 -14.88 -17.56
N LEU A 169 18.22 -13.94 -16.73
CA LEU A 169 18.97 -12.74 -16.38
C LEU A 169 20.19 -13.06 -15.50
N VAL A 170 20.09 -14.08 -14.65
CA VAL A 170 21.21 -14.56 -13.85
C VAL A 170 22.21 -15.29 -14.74
N ASP A 171 21.73 -16.17 -15.61
CA ASP A 171 22.58 -16.94 -16.52
C ASP A 171 23.43 -16.00 -17.40
N LEU A 172 22.80 -15.00 -18.02
CA LEU A 172 23.49 -14.00 -18.83
C LEU A 172 24.52 -13.21 -18.01
N ALA A 173 24.17 -12.78 -16.80
CA ALA A 173 25.09 -12.03 -15.95
C ALA A 173 26.30 -12.88 -15.51
N LEU A 174 26.12 -14.19 -15.32
CA LEU A 174 27.23 -15.11 -15.01
C LEU A 174 28.19 -15.28 -16.20
N GLU A 175 27.66 -15.32 -17.42
CA GLU A 175 28.46 -15.37 -18.65
C GLU A 175 29.22 -14.05 -18.87
N GLU A 176 28.52 -12.91 -18.87
CA GLU A 176 29.10 -11.59 -19.16
C GLU A 176 30.13 -11.14 -18.12
N SER A 177 29.97 -11.55 -16.86
CA SER A 177 30.95 -11.26 -15.80
C SER A 177 32.16 -12.20 -15.81
N GLY A 178 32.16 -13.23 -16.66
CA GLY A 178 33.17 -14.28 -16.68
C GLY A 178 33.13 -15.20 -15.46
N ILE A 179 32.09 -15.11 -14.61
CA ILE A 179 31.93 -15.97 -13.44
C ILE A 179 31.71 -17.43 -13.84
N ALA A 180 30.98 -17.66 -14.94
CA ALA A 180 30.69 -18.99 -15.47
C ALA A 180 31.96 -19.86 -15.67
N GLU A 181 33.09 -19.23 -15.97
CA GLU A 181 34.37 -19.89 -16.25
C GLU A 181 35.27 -20.09 -15.01
N GLN A 182 34.90 -19.53 -13.86
CA GLN A 182 35.74 -19.52 -12.65
C GLN A 182 35.76 -20.87 -11.91
N HIS A 183 34.79 -21.74 -12.18
CA HIS A 183 34.60 -23.00 -11.48
C HIS A 183 34.39 -24.17 -12.43
N ASP A 184 34.76 -25.37 -11.99
CA ASP A 184 34.55 -26.60 -12.75
C ASP A 184 33.08 -27.08 -12.73
N ALA A 185 32.77 -28.04 -13.60
CA ALA A 185 31.43 -28.61 -13.70
C ALA A 185 30.95 -29.29 -12.41
N GLY A 186 31.86 -29.79 -11.57
CA GLY A 186 31.52 -30.43 -10.30
C GLY A 186 30.97 -29.41 -9.30
N TRP A 187 31.64 -28.26 -9.20
CA TRP A 187 31.18 -27.14 -8.37
C TRP A 187 29.82 -26.62 -8.86
N TRP A 188 29.65 -26.38 -10.17
CA TRP A 188 28.39 -25.88 -10.74
C TRP A 188 27.19 -26.81 -10.49
N ASN A 189 27.41 -28.13 -10.43
CA ASN A 189 26.35 -29.08 -10.11
C ASN A 189 25.86 -28.98 -8.64
N ALA A 190 26.73 -28.53 -7.73
CA ALA A 190 26.47 -28.36 -6.31
C ALA A 190 26.25 -26.89 -5.88
N ALA A 191 26.45 -25.93 -6.77
CA ALA A 191 26.31 -24.51 -6.49
C ALA A 191 24.87 -24.16 -6.05
N THR A 192 24.77 -23.35 -5.01
CA THR A 192 23.50 -22.87 -4.45
C THR A 192 23.14 -21.48 -4.98
N TRP A 193 21.86 -21.15 -5.00
CA TRP A 193 21.42 -19.79 -5.34
C TRP A 193 22.00 -18.70 -4.42
N PHE A 194 22.33 -19.04 -3.16
CA PHE A 194 23.02 -18.11 -2.26
C PHE A 194 24.45 -17.80 -2.72
N GLU A 195 25.21 -18.80 -3.18
CA GLU A 195 26.55 -18.58 -3.73
C GLU A 195 26.50 -17.76 -5.01
N ILE A 196 25.57 -18.08 -5.92
CA ILE A 196 25.36 -17.31 -7.16
C ILE A 196 25.02 -15.85 -6.87
N ARG A 197 24.10 -15.60 -5.92
CA ARG A 197 23.77 -14.25 -5.45
C ARG A 197 25.02 -13.52 -4.96
N ASP A 198 25.79 -14.16 -4.08
CA ASP A 198 26.95 -13.55 -3.45
C ASP A 198 28.04 -13.20 -4.48
N MET A 199 28.29 -14.09 -5.45
CA MET A 199 29.25 -13.87 -6.54
C MET A 199 28.83 -12.72 -7.46
N LEU A 200 27.56 -12.69 -7.88
CA LEU A 200 27.04 -11.61 -8.72
C LEU A 200 27.03 -10.26 -7.99
N HIS A 201 26.75 -10.25 -6.69
CA HIS A 201 26.85 -9.05 -5.87
C HIS A 201 28.27 -8.50 -5.87
N MET A 202 29.27 -9.36 -5.64
CA MET A 202 30.68 -8.98 -5.62
C MET A 202 31.18 -8.50 -6.99
N ALA A 203 30.60 -9.00 -8.08
CA ALA A 203 30.88 -8.53 -9.44
C ALA A 203 30.13 -7.23 -9.82
N GLY A 204 29.32 -6.67 -8.92
CA GLY A 204 28.55 -5.44 -9.16
C GLY A 204 27.26 -5.64 -9.96
N ASN A 205 26.87 -6.88 -10.29
CA ASN A 205 25.65 -7.22 -11.01
C ASN A 205 24.43 -7.29 -10.07
N ILE A 206 24.10 -6.16 -9.43
CA ILE A 206 23.05 -6.08 -8.40
C ILE A 206 21.68 -6.59 -8.87
N PRO A 207 21.17 -6.25 -10.08
CA PRO A 207 19.87 -6.75 -10.53
C PRO A 207 19.84 -8.28 -10.62
N ALA A 208 20.88 -8.90 -11.19
CA ALA A 208 21.00 -10.35 -11.30
C ALA A 208 21.16 -11.03 -9.93
N ALA A 209 21.98 -10.45 -9.06
CA ALA A 209 22.14 -10.94 -7.71
C ALA A 209 20.82 -10.89 -6.92
N GLN A 210 19.99 -9.85 -7.10
CA GLN A 210 18.65 -9.81 -6.50
C GLN A 210 17.72 -10.90 -7.03
N ARG A 211 17.75 -11.18 -8.35
CA ARG A 211 16.99 -12.31 -8.92
C ARG A 211 17.43 -13.65 -8.34
N ALA A 212 18.75 -13.89 -8.25
CA ALA A 212 19.30 -15.07 -7.62
C ALA A 212 18.89 -15.19 -6.13
N HIS A 213 18.83 -14.07 -5.42
CA HIS A 213 18.38 -14.04 -4.02
C HIS A 213 16.95 -14.58 -3.86
N TYR A 214 16.02 -14.17 -4.72
CA TYR A 214 14.62 -14.62 -4.63
C TYR A 214 14.44 -16.11 -4.95
N GLN A 215 15.27 -16.67 -5.85
CA GLN A 215 15.25 -18.10 -6.15
C GLN A 215 15.65 -18.95 -4.93
N ALA A 216 16.46 -18.40 -4.03
CA ALA A 216 16.92 -19.06 -2.81
C ALA A 216 15.88 -19.10 -1.68
N MET A 217 14.79 -18.32 -1.78
CA MET A 217 13.83 -18.16 -0.69
C MET A 217 12.85 -19.34 -0.59
N PRO A 218 12.37 -19.70 0.62
CA PRO A 218 11.28 -20.65 0.79
C PRO A 218 10.01 -20.22 0.02
N LEU A 219 9.11 -21.16 -0.24
CA LEU A 219 7.82 -20.90 -0.89
C LEU A 219 6.65 -21.40 -0.06
N LEU A 220 5.48 -20.78 -0.22
CA LEU A 220 4.27 -21.15 0.51
C LEU A 220 3.88 -22.62 0.34
N ALA A 221 4.07 -23.17 -0.87
CA ALA A 221 3.79 -24.57 -1.19
C ALA A 221 4.58 -25.57 -0.33
N GLU A 222 5.71 -25.15 0.25
CA GLU A 222 6.60 -26.01 1.03
C GLU A 222 6.21 -26.05 2.52
N MET A 223 5.43 -25.08 3.00
CA MET A 223 5.13 -24.91 4.42
C MET A 223 4.35 -26.10 4.99
N SER A 224 3.36 -26.60 4.24
CA SER A 224 2.48 -27.71 4.65
C SER A 224 3.24 -29.00 4.96
N ALA A 225 4.34 -29.26 4.24
CA ALA A 225 5.19 -30.43 4.46
C ALA A 225 6.01 -30.30 5.76
N LEU A 226 6.47 -29.09 6.09
CA LEU A 226 7.29 -28.83 7.28
C LEU A 226 6.52 -29.00 8.60
N LEU A 227 5.18 -28.93 8.59
CA LEU A 227 4.35 -29.22 9.77
C LEU A 227 4.54 -30.66 10.29
N GLY A 228 5.01 -31.59 9.46
CA GLY A 228 5.28 -32.97 9.86
C GLY A 228 6.59 -33.18 10.61
N GLN A 229 7.46 -32.16 10.67
CA GLN A 229 8.78 -32.26 11.31
C GLN A 229 8.66 -32.48 12.82
N PRO A 230 9.55 -33.29 13.44
CA PRO A 230 9.47 -33.62 14.87
C PRO A 230 9.40 -32.39 15.79
N SER A 231 10.14 -31.31 15.44
CA SER A 231 10.16 -30.06 16.21
C SER A 231 8.80 -29.39 16.38
N ILE A 232 7.84 -29.65 15.48
CA ILE A 232 6.46 -29.16 15.57
C ILE A 232 5.54 -30.27 16.06
N ARG A 233 5.66 -31.47 15.46
CA ARG A 233 4.76 -32.59 15.73
C ARG A 233 4.83 -33.09 17.17
N ASP A 234 6.01 -33.12 17.78
CA ASP A 234 6.17 -33.65 19.14
C ASP A 234 5.52 -32.74 20.19
N VAL A 235 5.39 -31.44 19.89
CA VAL A 235 4.80 -30.43 20.79
C VAL A 235 3.30 -30.27 20.54
N PHE A 236 2.88 -30.22 19.27
CA PHE A 236 1.51 -29.84 18.89
C PHE A 236 0.69 -30.98 18.25
N GLY A 237 1.27 -32.16 18.07
CA GLY A 237 0.69 -33.25 17.28
C GLY A 237 -0.61 -33.85 17.84
N THR A 238 -0.91 -33.58 19.11
CA THR A 238 -2.16 -34.01 19.77
C THR A 238 -3.12 -32.86 20.05
N VAL A 239 -2.76 -31.62 19.74
CA VAL A 239 -3.61 -30.45 19.95
C VAL A 239 -4.78 -30.51 18.98
N GLN A 240 -6.00 -30.38 19.51
CA GLN A 240 -7.23 -30.40 18.76
C GLN A 240 -7.79 -28.99 18.56
N ARG A 241 -8.50 -28.80 17.45
CA ARG A 241 -9.20 -27.56 17.14
C ARG A 241 -10.31 -27.29 18.16
N ASP A 242 -10.53 -26.01 18.49
CA ASP A 242 -11.59 -25.58 19.41
C ASP A 242 -12.94 -26.24 19.07
N ASN A 243 -13.53 -26.92 20.05
CA ASN A 243 -14.83 -27.61 19.92
C ASN A 243 -14.89 -28.67 18.79
N SER A 244 -13.76 -29.29 18.44
CA SER A 244 -13.68 -30.31 17.38
C SER A 244 -12.69 -31.42 17.73
N ALA A 245 -12.84 -32.59 17.10
CA ALA A 245 -11.87 -33.70 17.20
C ALA A 245 -10.77 -33.61 16.12
N GLU A 246 -10.88 -32.66 15.18
CA GLU A 246 -9.86 -32.41 14.16
C GLU A 246 -8.55 -31.93 14.81
N LEU A 247 -7.42 -32.49 14.40
CA LEU A 247 -6.10 -32.04 14.86
C LEU A 247 -5.79 -30.67 14.29
N LEU A 248 -5.24 -29.79 15.14
CA LEU A 248 -4.94 -28.41 14.76
C LEU A 248 -3.91 -28.35 13.62
N LEU A 249 -2.90 -29.23 13.62
CA LEU A 249 -1.90 -29.30 12.56
C LEU A 249 -2.50 -29.70 11.20
N ASP A 250 -3.50 -30.58 11.18
CA ASP A 250 -4.17 -30.98 9.94
C ASP A 250 -5.05 -29.85 9.39
N TYR A 251 -5.71 -29.11 10.30
CA TYR A 251 -6.42 -27.88 9.94
C TYR A 251 -5.48 -26.83 9.34
N ILE A 252 -4.35 -26.53 9.99
CA ILE A 252 -3.36 -25.56 9.51
C ILE A 252 -2.81 -25.99 8.15
N ARG A 253 -2.45 -27.27 7.99
CA ARG A 253 -1.97 -27.81 6.70
C ARG A 253 -2.96 -27.51 5.57
N ARG A 254 -4.24 -27.86 5.77
CA ARG A 254 -5.31 -27.60 4.80
C ARG A 254 -5.50 -26.10 4.52
N ALA A 255 -5.40 -25.25 5.53
CA ALA A 255 -5.50 -23.80 5.36
C ALA A 255 -4.34 -23.22 4.54
N LEU A 256 -3.11 -23.70 4.76
CA LEU A 256 -1.93 -23.30 3.99
C LEU A 256 -1.99 -23.80 2.55
N ASP A 257 -2.41 -25.04 2.31
CA ASP A 257 -2.61 -25.59 0.97
C ASP A 257 -3.69 -24.82 0.20
N GLN A 258 -4.80 -24.49 0.87
CA GLN A 258 -5.84 -23.65 0.28
C GLN A 258 -5.31 -22.25 -0.03
N GLY A 259 -4.55 -21.65 0.89
CA GLY A 259 -3.90 -20.35 0.68
C GLY A 259 -2.93 -20.35 -0.50
N HIS A 260 -2.17 -21.44 -0.68
CA HIS A 260 -1.30 -21.60 -1.84
C HIS A 260 -2.08 -21.53 -3.17
N SER A 261 -3.22 -22.24 -3.23
CA SER A 261 -4.09 -22.28 -4.40
C SER A 261 -4.85 -20.97 -4.62
N ASP A 262 -5.33 -20.33 -3.55
CA ASP A 262 -6.17 -19.14 -3.63
C ASP A 262 -5.37 -17.88 -3.92
N TYR A 263 -4.07 -17.86 -3.61
CA TYR A 263 -3.22 -16.69 -3.72
C TYR A 263 -1.92 -16.93 -4.52
N PRO A 264 -2.00 -17.35 -5.79
CA PRO A 264 -0.83 -17.57 -6.65
C PRO A 264 0.16 -16.41 -6.66
N MET A 265 -0.31 -15.17 -6.54
CA MET A 265 0.52 -13.97 -6.52
C MET A 265 1.52 -13.89 -5.35
N MET A 266 1.37 -14.69 -4.29
CA MET A 266 2.34 -14.76 -3.17
C MET A 266 2.95 -16.13 -2.96
N SER A 267 2.60 -17.09 -3.83
CA SER A 267 2.92 -18.50 -3.68
C SER A 267 4.20 -18.94 -4.40
N GLY A 268 4.61 -18.21 -5.43
CA GLY A 268 5.78 -18.54 -6.26
C GLY A 268 6.99 -17.61 -6.00
N CYS A 269 8.05 -17.80 -6.77
CA CYS A 269 9.21 -16.92 -6.73
C CYS A 269 8.87 -15.53 -7.26
N THR A 270 9.52 -14.50 -6.69
CA THR A 270 9.27 -13.11 -7.06
C THR A 270 9.65 -12.83 -8.50
N ARG A 271 8.67 -12.33 -9.26
CA ARG A 271 8.81 -11.95 -10.67
C ARG A 271 8.76 -10.44 -10.86
N PHE A 272 7.97 -9.77 -10.03
CA PHE A 272 7.79 -8.32 -10.06
C PHE A 272 8.56 -7.64 -8.92
N MET A 273 9.39 -6.65 -9.25
CA MET A 273 10.21 -5.91 -8.29
C MET A 273 10.02 -4.41 -8.45
N LEU A 274 10.10 -3.70 -7.34
CA LEU A 274 10.19 -2.24 -7.34
C LEU A 274 11.66 -1.84 -7.45
N SER A 275 11.92 -0.77 -8.21
CA SER A 275 13.25 -0.16 -8.26
C SER A 275 13.69 0.26 -6.84
N PRO A 276 14.97 0.11 -6.46
CA PRO A 276 15.50 0.66 -5.21
C PRO A 276 15.27 2.17 -5.06
N ASP A 277 15.16 2.89 -6.19
CA ASP A 277 14.90 4.32 -6.23
C ASP A 277 13.41 4.66 -6.06
N THR A 278 12.52 3.65 -5.98
CA THR A 278 11.09 3.89 -5.78
C THR A 278 10.83 4.53 -4.41
N ARG A 279 10.08 5.64 -4.42
CA ARG A 279 9.74 6.44 -3.23
C ARG A 279 8.23 6.58 -3.05
N VAL A 280 7.49 6.70 -4.14
CA VAL A 280 6.02 6.76 -4.13
C VAL A 280 5.46 5.50 -4.77
N VAL A 281 4.71 4.71 -4.01
CA VAL A 281 4.05 3.49 -4.48
C VAL A 281 2.56 3.59 -4.23
N ALA A 282 1.75 3.44 -5.28
CA ALA A 282 0.30 3.30 -5.15
C ALA A 282 -0.14 1.90 -5.58
N VAL A 283 -0.81 1.16 -4.70
CA VAL A 283 -1.31 -0.19 -4.94
C VAL A 283 -2.84 -0.16 -4.97
N ASP A 284 -3.40 -0.49 -6.13
CA ASP A 284 -4.83 -0.67 -6.34
C ASP A 284 -5.22 -2.13 -6.07
N LEU A 285 -6.23 -2.33 -5.22
CA LEU A 285 -6.74 -3.63 -4.79
C LEU A 285 -8.01 -4.06 -5.51
N ASN A 286 -8.52 -3.28 -6.47
CA ASN A 286 -9.84 -3.49 -7.05
C ASN A 286 -10.01 -4.87 -7.69
N ASN A 287 -8.95 -5.40 -8.31
CA ASN A 287 -8.97 -6.70 -8.99
C ASN A 287 -8.81 -7.89 -8.03
N VAL A 288 -8.44 -7.67 -6.77
CA VAL A 288 -8.15 -8.74 -5.79
C VAL A 288 -9.02 -8.69 -4.54
N ALA A 289 -9.74 -7.59 -4.34
CA ALA A 289 -10.71 -7.45 -3.26
C ALA A 289 -11.83 -8.49 -3.41
N GLY A 290 -12.23 -9.08 -2.28
CA GLY A 290 -13.36 -10.00 -2.24
C GLY A 290 -14.71 -9.28 -2.20
N ASP A 291 -15.77 -10.09 -2.22
CA ASP A 291 -17.14 -9.62 -2.04
C ASP A 291 -17.45 -9.24 -0.57
N LYS A 292 -18.72 -8.94 -0.27
CA LYS A 292 -19.14 -8.50 1.08
C LYS A 292 -19.34 -9.65 2.07
N THR A 293 -19.13 -10.92 1.67
CA THR A 293 -19.22 -12.08 2.55
C THR A 293 -18.07 -12.09 3.57
N PRO A 294 -18.17 -12.82 4.69
CA PRO A 294 -17.05 -12.96 5.63
C PRO A 294 -15.74 -13.44 4.97
N ALA A 295 -15.83 -14.41 4.04
CA ALA A 295 -14.69 -14.87 3.26
C ALA A 295 -14.13 -13.78 2.32
N GLY A 296 -15.00 -13.04 1.64
CA GLY A 296 -14.59 -11.92 0.79
C GLY A 296 -13.93 -10.77 1.55
N ARG A 297 -14.38 -10.48 2.77
CA ARG A 297 -13.73 -9.51 3.66
C ARG A 297 -12.39 -10.00 4.16
N LEU A 298 -12.27 -11.28 4.53
CA LEU A 298 -11.00 -11.89 4.92
C LEU A 298 -9.98 -11.79 3.77
N ARG A 299 -10.38 -12.17 2.55
CA ARG A 299 -9.58 -12.00 1.33
C ARG A 299 -9.11 -10.57 1.15
N THR A 300 -10.04 -9.61 1.22
CA THR A 300 -9.73 -8.18 1.13
C THR A 300 -8.72 -7.76 2.21
N GLY A 301 -8.85 -8.29 3.42
CA GLY A 301 -7.96 -8.00 4.52
C GLY A 301 -6.53 -8.50 4.32
N ILE A 302 -6.38 -9.72 3.80
CA ILE A 302 -5.08 -10.27 3.41
C ILE A 302 -4.45 -9.39 2.33
N MET A 303 -5.23 -8.95 1.33
CA MET A 303 -4.72 -8.06 0.27
C MET A 303 -4.23 -6.71 0.80
N TYR A 304 -4.90 -6.11 1.80
CA TYR A 304 -4.42 -4.90 2.46
C TYR A 304 -3.07 -5.11 3.17
N LEU A 305 -2.87 -6.25 3.84
CA LEU A 305 -1.58 -6.57 4.46
C LEU A 305 -0.47 -6.71 3.43
N LEU A 306 -0.72 -7.50 2.37
CA LEU A 306 0.25 -7.73 1.30
C LEU A 306 0.62 -6.42 0.60
N ALA A 307 -0.37 -5.61 0.23
CA ALA A 307 -0.13 -4.32 -0.41
C ALA A 307 0.62 -3.34 0.50
N GLY A 308 0.30 -3.33 1.79
CA GLY A 308 1.04 -2.56 2.79
C GLY A 308 2.52 -2.96 2.88
N GLN A 309 2.82 -4.26 2.77
CA GLN A 309 4.19 -4.76 2.74
C GLN A 309 4.90 -4.42 1.42
N ILE A 310 4.23 -4.59 0.28
CA ILE A 310 4.77 -4.26 -1.05
C ILE A 310 5.17 -2.78 -1.13
N ALA A 311 4.30 -1.89 -0.65
CA ALA A 311 4.44 -0.46 -0.83
C ALA A 311 5.32 0.22 0.22
N GLY A 312 5.36 -0.29 1.46
CA GLY A 312 6.06 0.37 2.56
C GLY A 312 6.43 -0.56 3.71
N GLY A 313 6.71 -1.83 3.42
CA GLY A 313 7.23 -2.79 4.40
C GLY A 313 8.62 -2.42 4.92
N ASP A 314 9.42 -1.73 4.11
CA ASP A 314 10.77 -1.28 4.46
C ASP A 314 10.78 -0.07 5.42
N PHE A 315 9.69 0.68 5.55
CA PHE A 315 9.64 1.91 6.35
C PHE A 315 9.99 1.70 7.84
N VAL A 316 9.90 0.47 8.34
CA VAL A 316 10.21 0.11 9.73
C VAL A 316 11.66 -0.34 9.93
N LEU A 317 12.43 -0.57 8.86
CA LEU A 317 13.80 -1.07 8.95
C LEU A 317 14.76 -0.24 9.83
N PRO A 318 14.67 1.11 9.92
CA PRO A 318 15.50 1.89 10.83
C PRO A 318 15.45 1.43 12.30
N GLN A 319 14.33 0.85 12.72
CA GLN A 319 14.13 0.34 14.08
C GLN A 319 14.93 -0.93 14.37
N TYR A 320 15.27 -1.67 13.32
CA TYR A 320 15.93 -2.95 13.37
C TYR A 320 17.37 -2.86 12.86
N GLN A 321 17.92 -1.66 12.72
CA GLN A 321 19.25 -1.43 12.14
C GLN A 321 20.36 -2.22 12.83
N GLU A 322 20.32 -2.37 14.16
CA GLU A 322 21.31 -3.12 14.93
C GLU A 322 21.18 -4.63 14.72
N GLU A 323 19.93 -5.13 14.67
CA GLU A 323 19.65 -6.53 14.34
C GLU A 323 20.17 -6.85 12.92
N ILE A 324 19.87 -5.96 11.97
CA ILE A 324 20.31 -6.09 10.58
C ILE A 324 21.83 -6.05 10.50
N ARG A 325 22.49 -5.09 11.16
CA ARG A 325 23.96 -4.96 11.18
C ARG A 325 24.65 -6.23 11.67
N LYS A 326 24.07 -6.85 12.71
CA LYS A 326 24.60 -8.06 13.33
C LYS A 326 24.40 -9.31 12.47
N ASN A 327 23.27 -9.42 11.78
CA ASN A 327 22.85 -10.66 11.09
C ASN A 327 23.14 -10.65 9.58
N LEU A 328 23.34 -9.48 8.98
CA LEU A 328 23.62 -9.33 7.55
C LEU A 328 25.13 -9.35 7.29
N ASP A 329 25.56 -10.08 6.27
CA ASP A 329 26.97 -10.11 5.86
C ASP A 329 27.46 -8.69 5.48
N PRO A 330 28.65 -8.26 5.97
CA PRO A 330 29.19 -6.92 5.72
C PRO A 330 29.23 -6.48 4.25
N ARG A 331 29.33 -7.41 3.30
CA ARG A 331 29.34 -7.07 1.87
C ARG A 331 28.07 -6.32 1.42
N TYR A 332 26.94 -6.62 2.05
CA TYR A 332 25.64 -6.00 1.73
C TYR A 332 25.38 -4.69 2.48
N HIS A 333 26.23 -4.33 3.45
CA HIS A 333 25.95 -3.20 4.34
C HIS A 333 25.82 -1.88 3.58
N GLU A 334 26.65 -1.63 2.56
CA GLU A 334 26.59 -0.37 1.81
C GLU A 334 25.21 -0.14 1.17
N VAL A 335 24.68 -1.16 0.47
CA VAL A 335 23.40 -1.05 -0.25
C VAL A 335 22.24 -0.92 0.74
N ILE A 336 22.23 -1.73 1.80
CA ILE A 336 21.14 -1.78 2.76
C ILE A 336 21.12 -0.55 3.68
N PHE A 337 22.27 -0.18 4.26
CA PHE A 337 22.31 0.94 5.21
C PHE A 337 22.10 2.29 4.55
N ARG A 338 22.46 2.45 3.26
CA ARG A 338 22.07 3.65 2.49
C ARG A 338 20.56 3.85 2.46
N ARG A 339 19.78 2.78 2.26
CA ARG A 339 18.30 2.84 2.29
C ARG A 339 17.78 3.09 3.70
N ILE A 340 18.34 2.43 4.70
CA ILE A 340 17.95 2.62 6.11
C ILE A 340 18.17 4.08 6.54
N GLU A 341 19.31 4.69 6.20
CA GLU A 341 19.61 6.08 6.54
C GLU A 341 18.61 7.06 5.89
N GLN A 342 18.25 6.84 4.62
CA GLN A 342 17.20 7.64 3.96
C GLN A 342 15.85 7.52 4.68
N LEU A 343 15.46 6.31 5.06
CA LEU A 343 14.22 6.06 5.77
C LEU A 343 14.23 6.63 7.19
N ASP A 344 15.39 6.74 7.83
CA ASP A 344 15.50 7.29 9.19
C ASP A 344 15.39 8.83 9.22
N GLN A 345 15.92 9.50 8.19
CA GLN A 345 15.98 10.96 8.10
C GLN A 345 14.68 11.62 7.63
N GLU A 346 13.79 10.86 7.00
CA GLU A 346 12.60 11.38 6.33
C GLU A 346 11.30 10.94 6.98
N VAL A 347 10.25 11.76 6.86
CA VAL A 347 8.88 11.36 7.21
C VAL A 347 8.32 10.50 6.09
N LYS A 348 7.85 9.30 6.45
CA LYS A 348 7.22 8.35 5.53
C LYS A 348 5.72 8.39 5.71
N THR A 349 4.96 8.28 4.63
CA THR A 349 3.50 8.29 4.69
C THR A 349 2.93 6.95 4.26
N LYS A 350 2.04 6.37 5.07
CA LYS A 350 1.18 5.26 4.68
C LYS A 350 -0.25 5.76 4.58
N VAL A 351 -0.89 5.54 3.44
CA VAL A 351 -2.29 5.84 3.20
C VAL A 351 -3.04 4.54 2.98
N TYR A 352 -4.10 4.32 3.73
CA TYR A 352 -5.02 3.22 3.56
C TYR A 352 -6.42 3.79 3.27
N ASP A 353 -6.82 3.81 2.00
CA ASP A 353 -8.15 4.25 1.60
C ASP A 353 -9.17 3.08 1.67
N GLU A 354 -10.45 3.41 1.79
CA GLU A 354 -11.56 2.46 1.73
C GLU A 354 -11.47 1.26 2.71
N LEU A 355 -10.87 1.45 3.91
CA LEU A 355 -10.61 0.39 4.91
C LEU A 355 -11.87 -0.31 5.46
N HIS A 356 -13.03 0.33 5.37
CA HIS A 356 -14.31 -0.27 5.75
C HIS A 356 -14.64 -1.55 4.95
N ASN A 357 -14.00 -1.77 3.79
CA ASN A 357 -14.11 -3.04 3.05
C ASN A 357 -13.55 -4.24 3.83
N ALA A 358 -12.68 -4.01 4.81
CA ALA A 358 -12.16 -5.04 5.69
C ALA A 358 -12.80 -5.00 7.10
N LYS A 359 -13.99 -4.40 7.23
CA LYS A 359 -14.72 -4.33 8.50
C LYS A 359 -15.05 -5.73 9.05
N GLY A 360 -14.71 -5.94 10.32
CA GLY A 360 -14.87 -7.21 11.02
C GLY A 360 -13.65 -8.13 10.96
N ILE A 361 -12.56 -7.68 10.29
CA ILE A 361 -11.28 -8.39 10.24
C ILE A 361 -10.30 -7.69 11.19
N ASN A 362 -10.13 -8.24 12.39
CA ASN A 362 -9.44 -7.55 13.48
C ASN A 362 -7.93 -7.43 13.25
N PHE A 363 -7.29 -8.40 12.59
CA PHE A 363 -5.83 -8.40 12.43
C PHE A 363 -5.29 -7.19 11.66
N ILE A 364 -6.08 -6.56 10.78
CA ILE A 364 -5.67 -5.35 10.05
C ILE A 364 -5.59 -4.18 11.02
N TRP A 365 -6.62 -4.01 11.84
CA TRP A 365 -6.67 -2.96 12.83
C TRP A 365 -5.62 -3.17 13.91
N GLU A 366 -5.38 -4.40 14.34
CA GLU A 366 -4.30 -4.75 15.27
C GLU A 366 -2.92 -4.47 14.67
N ALA A 367 -2.71 -4.80 13.38
CA ALA A 367 -1.48 -4.48 12.66
C ALA A 367 -1.28 -2.96 12.54
N LEU A 368 -2.35 -2.19 12.29
CA LEU A 368 -2.33 -0.74 12.22
C LEU A 368 -2.17 -0.08 13.60
N ASP A 369 -2.75 -0.64 14.68
CA ASP A 369 -2.72 -0.12 16.05
C ASP A 369 -1.38 -0.38 16.75
N THR A 370 -0.82 -1.59 16.58
CA THR A 370 0.55 -1.92 17.03
C THR A 370 1.56 -0.99 16.37
N GLN A 371 1.37 -0.78 15.06
CA GLN A 371 2.11 0.21 14.30
C GLN A 371 1.93 1.62 14.89
N GLU A 372 0.73 2.05 15.24
CA GLU A 372 0.44 3.38 15.76
C GLU A 372 1.15 3.72 17.09
N LEU A 373 1.29 2.74 17.98
CA LEU A 373 1.95 2.91 19.28
C LEU A 373 3.48 3.07 19.14
N GLU A 374 4.07 2.39 18.17
CA GLU A 374 5.51 2.34 17.94
C GLU A 374 5.97 3.45 16.96
N GLN A 375 5.19 3.75 15.92
CA GLN A 375 5.54 4.59 14.76
C GLN A 375 5.85 6.06 15.06
N ARG A 376 5.41 6.62 16.19
CA ARG A 376 5.73 8.01 16.60
C ARG A 376 7.24 8.26 16.60
N LYS A 377 8.03 7.32 17.13
CA LYS A 377 9.48 7.48 17.27
C LYS A 377 10.19 7.51 15.92
N PHE A 378 9.47 7.17 14.84
CA PHE A 378 10.07 6.77 13.58
C PHE A 378 9.53 7.57 12.40
N GLY A 379 8.82 8.67 12.64
CA GLY A 379 8.40 9.60 11.58
C GLY A 379 7.48 8.98 10.54
N ILE A 380 6.61 8.02 10.92
CA ILE A 380 5.61 7.46 10.00
C ILE A 380 4.28 8.18 10.22
N ARG A 381 3.79 8.83 9.18
CA ARG A 381 2.44 9.40 9.05
C ARG A 381 1.51 8.34 8.51
N THR A 382 0.38 8.12 9.17
CA THR A 382 -0.61 7.11 8.78
C THR A 382 -1.95 7.76 8.54
N VAL A 383 -2.45 7.69 7.31
CA VAL A 383 -3.76 8.21 6.90
C VAL A 383 -4.71 7.04 6.71
N LEU A 384 -5.80 7.03 7.45
CA LEU A 384 -6.81 5.99 7.40
C LEU A 384 -8.11 6.59 6.89
N SER A 385 -8.72 5.95 5.90
CA SER A 385 -9.98 6.42 5.33
C SER A 385 -11.05 5.34 5.30
N THR A 386 -12.27 5.73 5.68
CA THR A 386 -13.48 4.91 5.73
C THR A 386 -14.68 5.69 5.20
N GLN A 387 -15.82 5.03 5.04
CA GLN A 387 -17.06 5.73 4.69
C GLN A 387 -17.73 6.37 5.91
N LEU A 388 -17.68 5.70 7.06
CA LEU A 388 -18.33 6.13 8.29
C LEU A 388 -17.34 6.27 9.45
N LEU A 389 -17.61 7.22 10.35
CA LEU A 389 -16.83 7.38 11.59
C LEU A 389 -16.89 6.12 12.47
N GLN A 390 -18.03 5.43 12.48
CA GLN A 390 -18.24 4.23 13.29
C GLN A 390 -17.52 2.99 12.72
N ASP A 391 -16.91 3.08 11.53
CA ASP A 391 -16.12 1.99 10.98
C ASP A 391 -14.71 1.92 11.58
N TYR A 392 -14.25 3.00 12.23
CA TYR A 392 -12.97 2.99 12.95
C TYR A 392 -13.10 2.30 14.31
N PRO A 393 -12.09 1.53 14.74
CA PRO A 393 -12.02 1.03 16.11
C PRO A 393 -11.99 2.18 17.14
N PRO A 394 -12.60 2.01 18.32
CA PRO A 394 -12.57 3.01 19.39
C PRO A 394 -11.16 3.46 19.80
N ALA A 395 -10.18 2.54 19.77
CA ALA A 395 -8.78 2.85 20.07
C ALA A 395 -8.21 3.89 19.09
N VAL A 396 -8.39 3.65 17.78
CA VAL A 396 -7.95 4.52 16.68
C VAL A 396 -8.61 5.91 16.75
N LEU A 397 -9.91 5.98 17.08
CA LEU A 397 -10.62 7.26 17.22
C LEU A 397 -10.08 8.11 18.39
N LYS A 398 -9.74 7.46 19.50
CA LYS A 398 -9.19 8.10 20.69
C LYS A 398 -7.74 8.54 20.49
N SER A 399 -6.99 7.82 19.68
CA SER A 399 -5.56 8.04 19.48
C SER A 399 -5.24 8.98 18.32
N ALA A 400 -6.11 9.09 17.31
CA ALA A 400 -5.88 9.90 16.11
C ALA A 400 -5.58 11.38 16.43
N ASN A 401 -4.64 11.97 15.71
CA ASN A 401 -4.24 13.36 15.90
C ASN A 401 -4.93 14.33 14.96
N THR A 402 -5.31 13.87 13.78
CA THR A 402 -5.99 14.70 12.79
C THR A 402 -7.29 14.04 12.35
N LEU A 403 -8.36 14.82 12.24
CA LEU A 403 -9.60 14.42 11.57
C LEU A 403 -9.86 15.40 10.43
N TRP A 404 -9.97 14.87 9.22
CA TRP A 404 -10.39 15.58 8.01
C TRP A 404 -11.81 15.15 7.66
N LEU A 405 -12.80 16.01 7.90
CA LEU A 405 -14.20 15.66 7.76
C LEU A 405 -14.89 16.55 6.72
N LEU A 406 -15.30 15.95 5.60
CA LEU A 406 -16.00 16.65 4.50
C LEU A 406 -17.50 16.81 4.77
N ARG A 407 -18.10 15.83 5.44
CA ARG A 407 -19.52 15.83 5.81
C ARG A 407 -19.73 14.85 6.96
N TYR A 408 -20.78 15.09 7.73
CA TYR A 408 -21.24 14.17 8.75
C TYR A 408 -22.76 14.33 8.93
N ARG A 409 -23.40 13.37 9.60
CA ARG A 409 -24.85 13.38 9.85
C ARG A 409 -25.21 14.01 11.21
N PRO A 410 -26.37 14.65 11.36
CA PRO A 410 -26.76 15.29 12.63
C PRO A 410 -26.70 14.40 13.88
N ASP A 411 -26.96 13.09 13.73
CA ASP A 411 -26.85 12.09 14.81
C ASP A 411 -25.40 11.87 15.29
N GLU A 412 -24.39 12.29 14.54
CA GLU A 412 -22.97 12.15 14.88
C GLU A 412 -22.43 13.33 15.71
N ILE A 413 -23.26 14.36 15.99
CA ILE A 413 -22.87 15.52 16.82
C ILE A 413 -22.35 15.08 18.20
N PRO A 414 -23.05 14.24 18.99
CA PRO A 414 -22.55 13.82 20.30
C PRO A 414 -21.21 13.11 20.18
N PHE A 415 -21.07 12.25 19.16
CA PHE A 415 -19.85 11.50 18.91
C PHE A 415 -18.65 12.42 18.62
N LEU A 416 -18.82 13.41 17.73
CA LEU A 416 -17.76 14.37 17.37
C LEU A 416 -17.41 15.31 18.54
N ARG A 417 -18.40 15.71 19.34
CA ARG A 417 -18.18 16.49 20.56
C ARG A 417 -17.38 15.69 21.58
N ASP A 418 -17.81 14.48 21.88
CA ASP A 418 -17.30 13.70 23.01
C ASP A 418 -15.94 13.05 22.69
N ASN A 419 -15.72 12.63 21.44
CA ASN A 419 -14.43 12.03 21.04
C ASN A 419 -13.44 13.08 20.55
N PHE A 420 -13.85 14.04 19.72
CA PHE A 420 -12.92 14.99 19.08
C PHE A 420 -12.90 16.38 19.71
N GLY A 421 -13.72 16.63 20.73
CA GLY A 421 -13.73 17.92 21.45
C GLY A 421 -14.21 19.08 20.59
N VAL A 422 -14.99 18.82 19.53
CA VAL A 422 -15.47 19.88 18.64
C VAL A 422 -16.65 20.59 19.28
N PRO A 423 -16.62 21.93 19.42
CA PRO A 423 -17.76 22.68 19.94
C PRO A 423 -19.02 22.47 19.10
N GLU A 424 -20.15 22.25 19.75
CA GLU A 424 -21.42 21.97 19.07
C GLU A 424 -21.86 23.11 18.15
N VAL A 425 -21.54 24.36 18.48
CA VAL A 425 -21.78 25.52 17.61
C VAL A 425 -21.03 25.42 16.28
N THR A 426 -19.77 24.95 16.30
CA THR A 426 -18.94 24.75 15.10
C THR A 426 -19.52 23.61 14.25
N LEU A 427 -19.91 22.52 14.89
CA LEU A 427 -20.59 21.38 14.26
C LEU A 427 -21.88 21.84 13.55
N ARG A 428 -22.79 22.50 14.26
CA ARG A 428 -24.04 23.02 13.70
C ARG A 428 -23.81 24.04 12.57
N ARG A 429 -22.72 24.82 12.60
CA ARG A 429 -22.34 25.71 11.50
C ARG A 429 -21.90 24.92 10.27
N PHE A 430 -21.04 23.92 10.44
CA PHE A 430 -20.54 23.07 9.36
C PHE A 430 -21.67 22.34 8.63
N LEU A 431 -22.67 21.81 9.35
CA LEU A 431 -23.84 21.15 8.74
C LEU A 431 -24.63 22.04 7.78
N LYS A 432 -24.65 23.35 8.01
CA LYS A 432 -25.37 24.31 7.16
C LYS A 432 -24.62 24.67 5.88
N MET A 433 -23.35 24.28 5.76
CA MET A 433 -22.55 24.54 4.56
C MET A 433 -22.90 23.58 3.42
N PRO A 434 -22.62 23.96 2.15
CA PRO A 434 -22.87 23.13 1.00
C PRO A 434 -22.20 21.75 1.08
N GLU A 435 -22.84 20.76 0.49
CA GLU A 435 -22.23 19.45 0.25
C GLU A 435 -21.35 19.53 -1.00
N GLY A 436 -20.05 19.33 -0.85
CA GLY A 436 -19.09 19.40 -1.95
C GLY A 436 -18.67 20.84 -2.31
N ALA A 437 -18.28 21.05 -3.57
CA ALA A 437 -17.74 22.32 -4.02
C ALA A 437 -18.82 23.42 -3.97
N ALA A 438 -18.53 24.51 -3.28
CA ALA A 438 -19.43 25.64 -3.17
C ALA A 438 -19.72 26.27 -4.55
N PRO A 439 -20.97 26.65 -4.87
CA PRO A 439 -21.34 27.22 -6.17
C PRO A 439 -20.57 28.50 -6.54
N ASP A 440 -20.11 29.22 -5.52
CA ASP A 440 -19.33 30.45 -5.63
C ASP A 440 -17.85 30.20 -5.98
N GLY A 441 -17.44 28.94 -6.14
CA GLY A 441 -16.06 28.56 -6.45
C GLY A 441 -15.11 28.64 -5.25
N SER A 442 -15.62 28.90 -4.05
CA SER A 442 -14.80 29.04 -2.84
C SER A 442 -14.25 27.72 -2.30
N GLY A 443 -14.55 26.59 -2.95
CA GLY A 443 -14.03 25.26 -2.63
C GLY A 443 -14.99 24.40 -1.83
N VAL A 444 -14.48 23.28 -1.32
CA VAL A 444 -15.23 22.32 -0.49
C VAL A 444 -15.01 22.64 0.99
N PRO A 445 -16.07 22.83 1.80
CA PRO A 445 -15.92 22.94 3.24
C PRO A 445 -15.34 21.66 3.85
N VAL A 446 -14.33 21.79 4.70
CA VAL A 446 -13.70 20.70 5.46
C VAL A 446 -13.64 21.08 6.92
N LEU A 447 -14.23 20.28 7.80
CA LEU A 447 -13.97 20.39 9.23
C LEU A 447 -12.65 19.67 9.53
N ALA A 448 -11.63 20.45 9.88
CA ALA A 448 -10.32 19.96 10.27
C ALA A 448 -10.19 20.04 11.79
N VAL A 449 -9.86 18.91 12.42
CA VAL A 449 -9.56 18.83 13.85
C VAL A 449 -8.12 18.38 14.03
N PHE A 450 -7.33 19.13 14.78
CA PHE A 450 -5.93 18.85 15.08
C PHE A 450 -5.73 18.77 16.59
N ARG A 451 -5.38 17.58 17.11
CA ARG A 451 -4.91 17.39 18.48
C ARG A 451 -3.41 17.63 18.53
N VAL A 452 -3.02 18.79 19.04
CA VAL A 452 -1.63 19.21 19.24
C VAL A 452 -1.26 19.17 20.72
N LYS A 453 0.03 19.30 21.05
CA LYS A 453 0.54 19.25 22.43
C LYS A 453 -0.13 20.25 23.37
N ASN A 454 -0.54 21.41 22.84
CA ASN A 454 -1.16 22.50 23.60
C ASN A 454 -2.69 22.50 23.57
N GLY A 455 -3.33 21.45 23.04
CA GLY A 455 -4.79 21.32 23.01
C GLY A 455 -5.34 20.88 21.66
N THR A 456 -6.65 21.04 21.47
CA THR A 456 -7.34 20.66 20.24
C THR A 456 -7.78 21.91 19.47
N LEU A 457 -7.37 21.99 18.21
CA LEU A 457 -7.85 22.99 17.27
C LEU A 457 -8.93 22.37 16.37
N ALA A 458 -10.14 22.92 16.37
CA ALA A 458 -11.20 22.54 15.44
C ALA A 458 -11.59 23.75 14.58
N ARG A 459 -11.41 23.65 13.26
CA ARG A 459 -11.66 24.74 12.31
C ARG A 459 -12.40 24.23 11.09
N ILE A 460 -13.31 25.05 10.59
CA ILE A 460 -13.88 24.85 9.25
C ILE A 460 -12.95 25.57 8.28
N LEU A 461 -12.43 24.83 7.32
CA LEU A 461 -11.56 25.29 6.25
C LEU A 461 -12.28 25.14 4.91
N LYS A 462 -11.82 25.87 3.91
CA LYS A 462 -12.23 25.75 2.51
C LYS A 462 -11.10 25.12 1.72
N PHE A 463 -11.38 23.98 1.11
CA PHE A 463 -10.46 23.22 0.29
C PHE A 463 -10.66 23.54 -1.19
N THR A 464 -9.65 24.11 -1.83
CA THR A 464 -9.66 24.54 -3.24
C THR A 464 -8.51 23.87 -4.00
N LEU A 465 -8.76 23.46 -5.24
CA LEU A 465 -7.74 22.94 -6.16
C LEU A 465 -7.84 23.63 -7.51
N GLY A 466 -6.72 23.73 -8.20
CA GLY A 466 -6.67 24.21 -9.56
C GLY A 466 -7.32 23.22 -10.54
N PRO A 467 -7.80 23.68 -11.72
CA PRO A 467 -8.42 22.80 -12.71
C PRO A 467 -7.55 21.62 -13.16
N LEU A 468 -6.24 21.83 -13.29
CA LEU A 468 -5.28 20.78 -13.66
C LEU A 468 -5.18 19.69 -12.58
N GLU A 469 -5.10 20.09 -11.31
CA GLU A 469 -5.06 19.18 -10.16
C GLU A 469 -6.39 18.42 -10.06
N LEU A 470 -7.52 19.11 -10.18
CA LEU A 470 -8.84 18.47 -10.19
C LEU A 470 -8.94 17.40 -11.28
N TRP A 471 -8.50 17.69 -12.50
CA TRP A 471 -8.50 16.69 -13.58
C TRP A 471 -7.46 15.59 -13.39
N ALA A 472 -6.40 15.80 -12.62
CA ALA A 472 -5.46 14.72 -12.28
C ALA A 472 -6.04 13.79 -11.19
N LEU A 473 -6.66 14.37 -10.16
CA LEU A 473 -7.07 13.66 -8.94
C LEU A 473 -8.53 13.16 -8.96
N ASN A 474 -9.34 13.59 -9.92
CA ASN A 474 -10.71 13.12 -10.07
C ASN A 474 -10.74 11.63 -10.44
N SER A 475 -11.58 10.87 -9.72
CA SER A 475 -11.79 9.42 -9.85
C SER A 475 -13.16 9.03 -10.42
N SER A 476 -13.99 9.98 -10.84
CA SER A 476 -15.28 9.71 -11.51
C SER A 476 -15.06 8.81 -12.74
N PRO A 477 -15.83 7.73 -12.93
CA PRO A 477 -15.66 6.82 -14.06
C PRO A 477 -15.76 7.50 -15.43
N LYS A 478 -16.72 8.42 -15.59
CA LYS A 478 -16.94 9.14 -16.86
C LYS A 478 -15.82 10.13 -17.16
N ASP A 479 -15.39 10.89 -16.15
CA ASP A 479 -14.29 11.83 -16.27
C ASP A 479 -12.96 11.09 -16.52
N SER A 480 -12.74 9.97 -15.82
CA SER A 480 -11.57 9.11 -16.01
C SER A 480 -11.54 8.49 -17.42
N ALA A 481 -12.69 8.05 -17.95
CA ALA A 481 -12.78 7.53 -19.30
C ALA A 481 -12.45 8.61 -20.35
N LEU A 482 -13.02 9.81 -20.22
CA LEU A 482 -12.70 10.94 -21.10
C LEU A 482 -11.21 11.31 -21.04
N ARG A 483 -10.65 11.39 -19.83
CA ARG A 483 -9.23 11.67 -19.60
C ARG A 483 -8.33 10.62 -20.24
N ARG A 484 -8.65 9.33 -20.09
CA ARG A 484 -7.90 8.23 -20.72
C ARG A 484 -7.94 8.33 -22.25
N ALA A 485 -9.11 8.57 -22.84
CA ALA A 485 -9.24 8.72 -24.30
C ALA A 485 -8.37 9.86 -24.84
N LEU A 486 -8.35 11.03 -24.17
CA LEU A 486 -7.48 12.14 -24.57
C LEU A 486 -6.00 11.85 -24.32
N THR A 487 -5.67 11.16 -23.22
CA THR A 487 -4.28 10.82 -22.86
C THR A 487 -3.64 9.88 -23.87
N GLN A 488 -4.41 8.92 -24.41
CA GLN A 488 -3.93 7.98 -25.42
C GLN A 488 -3.52 8.68 -26.73
N GLU A 489 -4.24 9.74 -27.12
CA GLU A 489 -3.98 10.47 -28.36
C GLU A 489 -2.95 11.59 -28.21
N LEU A 490 -2.96 12.31 -27.07
CA LEU A 490 -2.24 13.57 -26.90
C LEU A 490 -1.12 13.53 -25.85
N GLY A 491 -1.04 12.45 -25.10
CA GLY A 491 -0.26 12.40 -23.86
C GLY A 491 -0.96 13.08 -22.69
N SER A 492 -0.53 12.71 -21.48
CA SER A 492 -1.25 13.04 -20.23
C SER A 492 -1.28 14.54 -19.90
N LEU A 493 -0.19 15.27 -20.12
CA LEU A 493 -0.13 16.69 -19.80
C LEU A 493 -1.08 17.51 -20.69
N ARG A 494 -1.03 17.31 -22.01
CA ARG A 494 -1.87 18.04 -22.96
C ARG A 494 -3.34 17.72 -22.79
N ALA A 495 -3.66 16.45 -22.54
CA ALA A 495 -5.03 16.02 -22.19
C ALA A 495 -5.58 16.80 -21.00
N ARG A 496 -4.80 16.92 -19.91
CA ARG A 496 -5.21 17.67 -18.71
C ARG A 496 -5.38 19.16 -18.96
N GLN A 497 -4.53 19.78 -19.79
CA GLN A 497 -4.67 21.19 -20.17
C GLN A 497 -5.98 21.46 -20.92
N ILE A 498 -6.29 20.66 -21.94
CA ILE A 498 -7.52 20.79 -22.72
C ILE A 498 -8.75 20.62 -21.82
N LEU A 499 -8.71 19.62 -20.94
CA LEU A 499 -9.78 19.36 -19.98
C LEU A 499 -9.95 20.51 -18.98
N ALA A 500 -8.86 21.06 -18.47
CA ALA A 500 -8.88 22.21 -17.56
C ALA A 500 -9.45 23.47 -18.22
N GLU A 501 -9.14 23.72 -19.49
CA GLU A 501 -9.65 24.86 -20.27
C GLU A 501 -11.17 24.74 -20.51
N HIS A 502 -11.64 23.55 -20.89
CA HIS A 502 -13.05 23.34 -21.25
C HIS A 502 -13.95 23.06 -20.04
N PHE A 503 -13.39 22.50 -18.98
CA PHE A 503 -14.09 22.11 -17.76
C PHE A 503 -13.30 22.56 -16.52
N PRO A 504 -13.26 23.87 -16.23
CA PRO A 504 -12.45 24.42 -15.15
C PRO A 504 -12.86 23.93 -13.75
N ARG A 505 -14.08 23.39 -13.60
CA ARG A 505 -14.56 22.79 -12.36
C ARG A 505 -14.12 21.33 -12.16
N GLY A 506 -13.32 20.77 -13.07
CA GLY A 506 -12.73 19.44 -12.91
C GLY A 506 -13.63 18.27 -13.27
N SER A 507 -14.78 18.50 -13.92
CA SER A 507 -15.68 17.42 -14.36
C SER A 507 -16.45 17.77 -15.63
N ALA A 508 -16.58 16.78 -16.51
CA ALA A 508 -17.42 16.81 -17.71
C ALA A 508 -18.69 15.94 -17.55
N THR A 509 -18.89 15.31 -16.39
CA THR A 509 -19.95 14.32 -16.14
C THR A 509 -21.34 14.83 -16.52
N SER A 510 -21.70 16.06 -16.14
CA SER A 510 -23.02 16.64 -16.47
C SER A 510 -23.25 16.80 -17.98
N LEU A 511 -22.20 17.17 -18.74
CA LEU A 511 -22.28 17.28 -20.20
C LEU A 511 -22.41 15.90 -20.86
N ILE A 512 -21.61 14.93 -20.39
CA ILE A 512 -21.67 13.55 -20.87
C ILE A 512 -23.06 12.96 -20.65
N GLU A 513 -23.65 13.18 -19.47
CA GLU A 513 -25.02 12.74 -19.15
C GLU A 513 -26.08 13.41 -20.00
N HIS A 514 -25.95 14.71 -20.22
CA HIS A 514 -26.88 15.44 -21.08
C HIS A 514 -26.82 14.91 -22.52
N ARG A 515 -25.62 14.67 -23.06
CA ARG A 515 -25.44 14.10 -24.41
C ARG A 515 -25.97 12.68 -24.52
N ALA A 516 -25.71 11.82 -23.53
CA ALA A 516 -26.23 10.45 -23.49
C ALA A 516 -27.76 10.36 -23.45
N ARG A 517 -28.46 11.41 -22.97
CA ARG A 517 -29.93 11.49 -23.00
C ARG A 517 -30.49 12.04 -24.32
N THR A 518 -29.69 12.79 -25.07
CA THR A 518 -30.13 13.57 -26.24
C THR A 518 -29.68 12.98 -27.56
N HIS A 519 -28.64 12.15 -27.55
CA HIS A 519 -28.05 11.51 -28.72
C HIS A 519 -28.12 10.00 -28.56
N ASP A 520 -28.55 9.29 -29.60
CA ASP A 520 -28.60 7.81 -29.67
C ASP A 520 -27.20 7.20 -29.94
N SER A 521 -26.13 7.92 -29.59
CA SER A 521 -24.74 7.48 -29.78
C SER A 521 -24.37 6.56 -28.62
N GLU A 522 -23.99 5.31 -28.94
CA GLU A 522 -23.42 4.38 -27.96
C GLU A 522 -22.05 4.86 -27.41
N ASN A 523 -21.42 5.89 -28.00
CA ASN A 523 -20.02 6.27 -27.74
C ASN A 523 -19.78 7.77 -27.47
N VAL A 524 -20.69 8.40 -26.72
CA VAL A 524 -20.66 9.83 -26.33
C VAL A 524 -19.30 10.33 -25.82
N ILE A 525 -18.56 9.52 -25.07
CA ILE A 525 -17.27 9.91 -24.50
C ILE A 525 -16.20 10.05 -25.57
N HIS A 526 -16.12 9.11 -26.52
CA HIS A 526 -15.17 9.18 -27.63
C HIS A 526 -15.51 10.33 -28.58
N ASP A 527 -16.81 10.57 -28.83
CA ASP A 527 -17.25 11.70 -29.65
C ASP A 527 -16.85 13.05 -29.02
N LEU A 528 -17.01 13.18 -27.70
CA LEU A 528 -16.57 14.36 -26.96
C LEU A 528 -15.05 14.52 -26.98
N ALA A 529 -14.28 13.44 -26.79
CA ALA A 529 -12.82 13.48 -26.89
C ALA A 529 -12.36 13.96 -28.28
N ALA A 530 -12.91 13.38 -29.35
CA ALA A 530 -12.60 13.78 -30.73
C ALA A 530 -12.99 15.22 -31.02
N GLU A 531 -14.12 15.70 -30.49
CA GLU A 531 -14.51 17.11 -30.59
C GLU A 531 -13.51 18.04 -29.91
N LEU A 532 -13.08 17.70 -28.69
CA LEU A 532 -12.09 18.50 -27.94
C LEU A 532 -10.75 18.56 -28.68
N ILE A 533 -10.32 17.44 -29.28
CA ILE A 533 -9.12 17.39 -30.13
C ILE A 533 -9.29 18.29 -31.36
N ARG A 534 -10.41 18.15 -32.10
CA ARG A 534 -10.69 18.96 -33.29
C ARG A 534 -10.71 20.46 -33.00
N LYS A 535 -11.21 20.86 -31.82
CA LYS A 535 -11.24 22.26 -31.37
C LYS A 535 -9.86 22.89 -31.17
N GLN A 536 -8.81 22.08 -30.97
CA GLN A 536 -7.44 22.60 -30.84
C GLN A 536 -6.84 23.02 -32.20
N GLY A 537 -7.33 22.46 -33.31
CA GLY A 537 -6.79 22.76 -34.64
C GLY A 537 -5.28 22.46 -34.76
N TYR A 538 -4.49 23.45 -35.15
CA TYR A 538 -3.01 23.34 -35.25
C TYR A 538 -2.26 23.51 -33.91
N HIS A 539 -2.96 23.76 -32.81
CA HIS A 539 -2.36 23.93 -31.47
C HIS A 539 -2.20 22.60 -30.71
N LEU A 540 -2.06 21.48 -31.42
CA LEU A 540 -1.90 20.15 -30.82
C LEU A 540 -0.50 19.97 -30.23
#